data_AF-A0A2E6RNM9-F1
#
_entry.id   AF-A0A2E6RNM9-F1
#
_cell.length_a   1.000
_cell.length_b   1.000
_cell.length_c   1.000
_cell.angle_alpha   90.00
_cell.angle_beta   90.00
_cell.angle_gamma   90.00
#
_symmetry.space_group_name_H-M   'P 1'
#
loop_
_entity.id
_entity.type
_entity.pdbx_description
1 polymer ?
#
loop_
_entity_poly.entity_id
_entity_poly.type
_entity_poly.pdbx_seq_one_letter_code
_entity_poly.pdbx_strand_id
1 'polypeptide(L)'
;MINNNLNLYQLNRQISLFLMGWGLSSVILGGTLIFFDNPFLKAISIQFLLWGIIDFILGLIPIIRNKISERKKLYKILFFNSFLDIIYILVGLILIFEFVFEGEATIGHGFGVIIQAIFLLVFDTYYGFRAYRLVE
;
A
#
# COMPACT_ATOMS: atom_id res chain seq x y z
N MET A 1 13.45 -6.13 -31.36
CA MET A 1 13.97 -6.33 -29.98
C MET A 1 13.34 -5.27 -29.11
N ILE A 2 12.45 -5.65 -28.19
CA ILE A 2 11.85 -4.70 -27.24
C ILE A 2 12.96 -4.30 -26.26
N ASN A 3 13.18 -3.00 -26.07
CA ASN A 3 14.24 -2.52 -25.19
C ASN A 3 13.81 -2.71 -23.72
N ASN A 4 14.36 -3.74 -23.06
CA ASN A 4 14.01 -4.12 -21.68
C ASN A 4 14.19 -2.98 -20.68
N ASN A 5 15.11 -2.03 -20.94
CA ASN A 5 15.30 -0.84 -20.10
C ASN A 5 14.12 0.13 -20.16
N LEU A 6 13.50 0.29 -21.34
CA LEU A 6 12.30 1.12 -21.49
C LEU A 6 11.11 0.48 -20.75
N ASN A 7 10.97 -0.83 -20.81
CA ASN A 7 9.92 -1.56 -20.09
C ASN A 7 10.08 -1.44 -18.57
N LEU A 8 11.30 -1.55 -18.06
CA LEU A 8 11.58 -1.42 -16.63
C LEU A 8 11.35 0.01 -16.13
N TYR A 9 11.73 1.01 -16.92
CA TYR A 9 11.44 2.41 -16.62
C TYR A 9 9.92 2.65 -16.54
N GLN A 10 9.17 2.20 -17.54
CA GLN A 10 7.71 2.30 -17.56
C GLN A 10 7.08 1.59 -16.36
N LEU A 11 7.59 0.41 -15.99
CA LEU A 11 7.12 -0.34 -14.82
C LEU A 11 7.34 0.43 -13.51
N ASN A 12 8.56 0.93 -13.27
CA ASN A 12 8.85 1.75 -12.08
C ASN A 12 7.94 2.98 -12.03
N ARG A 13 7.74 3.66 -13.17
CA ARG A 13 6.89 4.85 -13.26
C ARG A 13 5.42 4.51 -13.01
N GLN A 14 4.92 3.38 -13.52
CA GLN A 14 3.56 2.91 -13.24
C GLN A 14 3.37 2.65 -11.74
N ILE A 15 4.27 1.88 -11.12
CA ILE A 15 4.25 1.60 -9.68
C ILE A 15 4.17 2.90 -8.88
N SER A 16 5.07 3.85 -9.16
CA SER A 16 5.08 5.15 -8.50
C SER A 16 3.78 5.92 -8.65
N LEU A 17 3.23 6.02 -9.86
CA LEU A 17 2.00 6.77 -10.11
C LEU A 17 0.78 6.15 -9.45
N PHE A 18 0.67 4.81 -9.47
CA PHE A 18 -0.43 4.12 -8.80
C PHE A 18 -0.34 4.25 -7.28
N LEU A 19 0.87 4.11 -6.70
CA LEU A 19 1.07 4.25 -5.26
C LEU A 19 0.79 5.69 -4.79
N MET A 20 1.19 6.69 -5.58
CA MET A 20 0.80 8.09 -5.34
C MET A 20 -0.71 8.31 -5.45
N GLY A 21 -1.35 7.75 -6.48
CA GLY A 21 -2.79 7.87 -6.65
C GLY A 21 -3.55 7.26 -5.48
N TRP A 22 -3.19 6.04 -5.10
CA TRP A 22 -3.76 5.36 -3.93
C TRP A 22 -3.53 6.15 -2.64
N GLY A 23 -2.29 6.59 -2.41
CA GLY A 23 -1.93 7.38 -1.22
C GLY A 23 -2.73 8.68 -1.12
N LEU A 24 -2.84 9.43 -2.23
CA LEU A 24 -3.63 10.66 -2.28
C LEU A 24 -5.12 10.40 -2.03
N SER A 25 -5.69 9.38 -2.69
CA SER A 25 -7.09 8.98 -2.48
C SER A 25 -7.34 8.58 -1.02
N SER A 26 -6.41 7.84 -0.41
CA SER A 26 -6.49 7.43 0.98
C SER A 26 -6.43 8.62 1.94
N VAL A 27 -5.55 9.59 1.69
CA VAL A 27 -5.48 10.83 2.49
C VAL A 27 -6.76 11.65 2.38
N ILE A 28 -7.31 11.80 1.17
CA ILE A 28 -8.59 12.52 0.98
C ILE A 28 -9.70 11.79 1.73
N LEU A 29 -9.83 10.47 1.55
CA LEU A 29 -10.88 9.68 2.20
C LEU A 29 -10.74 9.72 3.72
N GLY A 30 -9.54 9.49 4.27
CA GLY A 30 -9.28 9.60 5.70
C GLY A 30 -9.55 11.01 6.23
N GLY A 31 -9.16 12.05 5.50
CA GLY A 31 -9.45 13.44 5.82
C GLY A 31 -10.95 13.75 5.84
N THR A 32 -11.76 13.10 5.01
CA THR A 32 -13.23 13.23 5.07
C THR A 32 -13.85 12.41 6.21
N LEU A 33 -13.36 11.19 6.45
CA LEU A 33 -13.92 10.27 7.45
C LEU A 33 -13.68 10.73 8.90
N ILE A 34 -12.64 11.52 9.16
CA ILE A 34 -12.32 11.98 10.51
C ILE A 34 -13.38 12.90 11.13
N PHE A 35 -14.20 13.56 10.30
CA PHE A 35 -15.24 14.49 10.74
C PHE A 35 -16.52 13.80 11.22
N PHE A 36 -16.67 12.50 11.02
CA PHE A 36 -17.80 11.75 11.55
C PHE A 36 -17.59 11.45 13.03
N ASP A 37 -18.61 11.70 13.86
CA ASP A 37 -18.53 11.44 15.30
C ASP A 37 -18.81 9.98 15.64
N ASN A 38 -18.02 9.08 15.05
CA ASN A 38 -18.10 7.65 15.24
C ASN A 38 -16.68 7.09 15.50
N PRO A 39 -16.43 6.41 16.62
CA PRO A 39 -15.10 5.89 16.98
C PRO A 39 -14.51 4.93 15.94
N PHE A 40 -15.34 4.06 15.36
CA PHE A 40 -14.94 3.12 14.32
C PHE A 40 -14.48 3.85 13.04
N LEU A 41 -15.25 4.83 12.56
CA LEU A 41 -14.88 5.63 11.38
C LEU A 41 -13.65 6.50 11.63
N LYS A 42 -13.50 7.07 12.83
CA LYS A 42 -12.28 7.80 13.21
C LYS A 42 -11.06 6.89 13.17
N ALA A 43 -11.17 5.67 13.70
CA ALA A 43 -10.06 4.71 13.66
C ALA A 43 -9.67 4.28 12.22
N ILE A 44 -10.65 4.05 11.33
CA ILE A 44 -10.40 3.83 9.91
C ILE A 44 -9.71 5.05 9.29
N SER A 45 -10.21 6.25 9.59
CA SER A 45 -9.67 7.51 9.05
C SER A 45 -8.19 7.69 9.36
N ILE A 46 -7.77 7.35 10.58
CA ILE A 46 -6.37 7.41 11.02
C ILE A 46 -5.51 6.46 10.19
N GLN A 47 -5.96 5.22 9.96
CA GLN A 47 -5.22 4.26 9.13
C GLN A 47 -5.08 4.75 7.69
N PHE A 48 -6.16 5.29 7.10
CA PHE A 48 -6.15 5.84 5.75
C PHE A 48 -5.25 7.08 5.60
N LEU A 49 -5.23 7.96 6.60
CA LEU A 49 -4.35 9.13 6.61
C LEU A 49 -2.88 8.71 6.73
N LEU A 50 -2.54 7.89 7.72
CA LEU A 50 -1.15 7.51 7.99
C LEU A 50 -0.55 6.72 6.82
N TRP A 51 -1.20 5.63 6.41
CA TRP A 51 -0.72 4.82 5.29
C TRP A 51 -0.80 5.57 3.96
N GLY A 52 -1.85 6.37 3.75
CA GLY A 52 -1.97 7.18 2.53
C GLY A 52 -0.83 8.17 2.35
N ILE A 53 -0.37 8.81 3.44
CA ILE A 53 0.81 9.70 3.40
C ILE A 53 2.07 8.89 3.07
N ILE A 54 2.26 7.74 3.72
CA ILE A 54 3.43 6.87 3.49
C ILE A 54 3.49 6.43 2.03
N ASP A 55 2.38 5.90 1.48
CA ASP A 55 2.28 5.44 0.10
C ASP A 55 2.55 6.56 -0.90
N PHE A 56 1.97 7.75 -0.64
CA PHE A 56 2.22 8.91 -1.50
C PHE A 56 3.70 9.28 -1.54
N ILE A 57 4.37 9.33 -0.39
CA ILE A 57 5.79 9.63 -0.30
C ILE A 57 6.64 8.53 -0.98
N LEU A 58 6.31 7.26 -0.74
CA LEU A 58 7.01 6.13 -1.36
C LEU A 58 6.90 6.15 -2.88
N GLY A 59 5.73 6.51 -3.43
CA GLY A 59 5.53 6.64 -4.86
C GLY A 59 6.24 7.88 -5.45
N LEU A 60 6.33 8.97 -4.68
CA LEU A 60 6.94 10.24 -5.10
C LEU A 60 8.47 10.18 -5.16
N ILE A 61 9.13 9.49 -4.21
CA ILE A 61 10.60 9.44 -4.11
C ILE A 61 11.28 8.96 -5.42
N PRO A 62 10.85 7.85 -6.06
CA PRO A 62 11.46 7.40 -7.31
C PRO A 62 11.29 8.40 -8.47
N ILE A 63 10.16 9.11 -8.52
CA ILE A 63 9.90 10.14 -9.55
C ILE A 63 10.86 11.31 -9.37
N ILE A 64 10.97 11.87 -8.16
CA ILE A 64 11.85 13.01 -7.88
C ILE A 64 13.31 12.64 -8.13
N ARG A 65 13.74 11.45 -7.70
CA ARG A 65 15.13 11.00 -7.85
C ARG A 65 15.47 10.54 -9.27
N ASN A 66 14.47 10.44 -10.17
CA ASN A 66 14.57 9.87 -11.51
C ASN A 66 15.40 8.58 -11.54
N LYS A 67 15.26 7.75 -10.49
CA LYS A 67 16.11 6.58 -10.25
C LYS A 67 15.33 5.33 -10.57
N ILE A 68 15.82 4.56 -11.53
CA ILE A 68 15.27 3.26 -11.90
C ILE A 68 15.83 2.22 -10.94
N SER A 69 14.96 1.47 -10.26
CA SER A 69 15.40 0.32 -9.49
C SER A 69 15.77 -0.82 -10.43
N GLU A 70 16.91 -1.46 -10.19
CA GLU A 70 17.28 -2.69 -10.89
C GLU A 70 16.17 -3.74 -10.77
N ARG A 71 15.92 -4.49 -11.85
CA ARG A 71 14.83 -5.48 -11.93
C ARG A 71 14.82 -6.44 -10.73
N LYS A 72 15.97 -7.07 -10.44
CA LYS A 72 16.10 -8.06 -9.36
C LYS A 72 15.83 -7.43 -7.98
N LYS A 73 16.26 -6.18 -7.78
CA LYS A 73 16.01 -5.44 -6.54
C LYS A 73 14.54 -5.08 -6.40
N LEU A 74 13.92 -4.57 -7.46
CA LEU A 74 12.50 -4.24 -7.49
C LEU A 74 11.63 -5.47 -7.18
N TYR A 75 11.89 -6.60 -7.85
CA TYR A 75 11.21 -7.86 -7.59
C TYR A 75 11.31 -8.28 -6.12
N LYS A 76 12.52 -8.25 -5.54
CA LYS A 76 12.73 -8.66 -4.14
C LYS A 76 11.96 -7.77 -3.17
N ILE A 77 11.94 -6.46 -3.40
CA ILE A 77 11.19 -5.52 -2.55
C ILE A 77 9.70 -5.82 -2.59
N LEU A 78 9.11 -5.91 -3.79
CA LEU A 78 7.68 -6.17 -3.96
C LEU A 78 7.28 -7.55 -3.40
N PHE A 79 8.11 -8.57 -3.61
CA PHE A 79 7.87 -9.90 -3.04
C PHE A 79 7.89 -9.89 -1.51
N PHE A 80 8.85 -9.18 -0.90
CA PHE A 80 8.94 -9.06 0.55
C PHE A 80 7.76 -8.27 1.12
N ASN A 81 7.38 -7.16 0.49
CA ASN A 81 6.22 -6.38 0.93
C ASN A 81 4.92 -7.18 0.82
N SER A 82 4.72 -7.91 -0.28
CA SER A 82 3.56 -8.81 -0.43
C SER A 82 3.47 -9.83 0.72
N PHE A 83 4.61 -10.33 1.20
CA PHE A 83 4.60 -11.19 2.40
C PHE A 83 4.25 -10.43 3.68
N LEU A 84 4.75 -9.21 3.86
CA LEU A 84 4.39 -8.34 4.98
C LEU A 84 2.89 -8.01 4.99
N ASP A 85 2.28 -7.78 3.82
CA ASP A 85 0.85 -7.47 3.72
C ASP A 85 -0.03 -8.62 4.25
N ILE A 86 0.39 -9.87 4.05
CA ILE A 86 -0.29 -11.03 4.64
C ILE A 86 -0.23 -10.94 6.18
N ILE A 87 0.92 -10.55 6.75
CA ILE A 87 1.06 -10.36 8.20
C ILE A 87 0.16 -9.20 8.66
N TYR A 88 0.11 -8.08 7.94
CA TYR A 88 -0.78 -6.97 8.28
C TYR A 88 -2.26 -7.35 8.24
N ILE A 89 -2.68 -8.17 7.27
CA ILE A 89 -4.05 -8.72 7.24
C ILE A 89 -4.31 -9.56 8.50
N LEU A 90 -3.38 -10.43 8.88
CA LEU A 90 -3.52 -11.24 10.11
C LEU A 90 -3.62 -10.36 11.36
N VAL A 91 -2.79 -9.32 11.47
CA VAL A 91 -2.86 -8.35 12.57
C VAL A 91 -4.21 -7.64 12.59
N GLY A 92 -4.69 -7.17 11.43
CA GLY A 92 -6.00 -6.53 11.35
C GLY A 92 -7.16 -7.47 11.71
N LEU A 93 -7.06 -8.76 11.35
CA LEU A 93 -8.04 -9.77 11.75
C LEU A 93 -8.01 -9.99 13.26
N ILE A 94 -6.83 -10.09 13.87
CA ILE A 94 -6.68 -10.18 15.33
C ILE A 94 -7.37 -8.98 15.99
N LEU A 95 -7.12 -7.74 15.54
CA LEU A 95 -7.75 -6.54 16.07
C LEU A 95 -9.29 -6.57 15.97
N ILE A 96 -9.84 -7.15 14.89
CA ILE A 96 -11.29 -7.30 14.72
C ILE A 96 -11.87 -8.36 15.68
N PHE A 97 -11.17 -9.47 15.88
CA PHE A 97 -11.63 -10.58 16.73
C PHE A 97 -11.33 -10.40 18.21
N GLU A 98 -10.43 -9.49 18.58
CA GLU A 98 -10.08 -9.13 19.97
C GLU A 98 -11.13 -8.21 20.64
N PHE A 99 -12.39 -8.31 20.17
CA PHE A 99 -13.59 -7.53 20.54
C PHE A 99 -13.82 -7.36 22.05
N VAL A 100 -13.20 -8.19 22.88
CA VAL A 100 -13.46 -8.29 24.32
C VAL A 100 -12.82 -7.15 25.13
N PHE A 101 -11.77 -6.47 24.62
CA PHE A 101 -10.97 -5.57 25.47
C PHE A 101 -10.98 -4.08 25.10
N GLU A 102 -11.28 -3.67 23.86
CA GLU A 102 -10.95 -2.30 23.41
C GLU A 102 -12.02 -1.52 22.62
N GLY A 103 -13.20 -2.10 22.37
CA GLY A 103 -14.35 -1.37 21.79
C GLY A 103 -14.29 -1.08 20.28
N GLU A 104 -15.21 -0.25 19.78
CA GLU A 104 -15.44 -0.01 18.34
C GLU A 104 -14.23 0.57 17.58
N ALA A 105 -13.36 1.32 18.27
CA ALA A 105 -12.19 1.94 17.67
C ALA A 105 -11.14 0.90 17.22
N THR A 106 -10.89 -0.14 18.03
CA THR A 106 -9.91 -1.19 17.71
C THR A 106 -10.34 -1.99 16.48
N ILE A 107 -11.64 -2.27 16.36
CA ILE A 107 -12.22 -2.88 15.16
C ILE A 107 -12.01 -1.97 13.95
N GLY A 108 -12.25 -0.67 14.08
CA GLY A 108 -12.02 0.30 13.02
C GLY A 108 -10.56 0.35 12.56
N HIS A 109 -9.60 0.26 13.49
CA HIS A 109 -8.19 0.12 13.13
C HIS A 109 -7.93 -1.19 12.37
N GLY A 110 -8.49 -2.30 12.82
CA GLY A 110 -8.39 -3.58 12.11
C GLY A 110 -8.90 -3.51 10.67
N PHE A 111 -10.09 -2.93 10.44
CA PHE A 111 -10.61 -2.72 9.09
C PHE A 111 -9.72 -1.79 8.26
N GLY A 112 -9.26 -0.69 8.85
CA GLY A 112 -8.35 0.24 8.17
C GLY A 112 -7.07 -0.45 7.70
N VAL A 113 -6.43 -1.25 8.56
CA VAL A 113 -5.23 -2.02 8.23
C VAL A 113 -5.53 -3.06 7.14
N ILE A 114 -6.61 -3.84 7.26
CA ILE A 114 -6.97 -4.87 6.28
C ILE A 114 -7.21 -4.26 4.90
N ILE A 115 -7.95 -3.15 4.80
CA ILE A 115 -8.26 -2.54 3.50
C ILE A 115 -6.97 -2.08 2.80
N GLN A 116 -6.08 -1.41 3.54
CA GLN A 116 -4.78 -0.97 3.00
C GLN A 116 -3.92 -2.17 2.60
N ALA A 117 -3.80 -3.17 3.48
CA ALA A 117 -2.97 -4.35 3.24
C ALA A 117 -3.49 -5.23 2.08
N ILE A 118 -4.81 -5.39 1.91
CA ILE A 118 -5.37 -6.14 0.77
C ILE A 118 -5.02 -5.44 -0.55
N PHE A 119 -5.16 -4.12 -0.61
CA PHE A 119 -4.79 -3.37 -1.80
C PHE A 119 -3.29 -3.54 -2.10
N LEU A 120 -2.42 -3.32 -1.11
CA LEU A 120 -0.97 -3.43 -1.26
C LEU A 120 -0.55 -4.86 -1.62
N LEU A 121 -1.18 -5.88 -1.03
CA LEU A 121 -0.91 -7.27 -1.37
C LEU A 121 -1.16 -7.55 -2.85
N VAL A 122 -2.33 -7.14 -3.37
CA VAL A 122 -2.67 -7.31 -4.79
C VAL A 122 -1.69 -6.51 -5.66
N PHE A 123 -1.41 -5.26 -5.27
CA PHE A 123 -0.51 -4.37 -5.97
C PHE A 123 0.91 -4.95 -6.07
N ASP A 124 1.52 -5.30 -4.95
CA ASP A 124 2.88 -5.80 -4.86
C ASP A 124 3.05 -7.17 -5.50
N THR A 125 2.06 -8.07 -5.35
CA THR A 125 2.05 -9.36 -6.05
C THR A 125 2.00 -9.16 -7.56
N TYR A 126 1.09 -8.30 -8.05
CA TYR A 126 0.91 -8.05 -9.48
C TYR A 126 2.17 -7.42 -10.10
N TYR A 127 2.70 -6.37 -9.48
CA TYR A 127 3.89 -5.68 -9.99
C TYR A 127 5.16 -6.50 -9.80
N GLY A 128 5.27 -7.27 -8.71
CA GLY A 128 6.37 -8.21 -8.48
C GLY A 128 6.42 -9.27 -9.57
N PHE A 129 5.27 -9.83 -9.94
CA PHE A 129 5.19 -10.80 -11.04
C PHE A 129 5.53 -10.19 -12.40
N ARG A 130 5.11 -8.94 -12.67
CA ARG A 130 5.52 -8.21 -13.88
C ARG A 130 7.02 -7.95 -13.91
N ALA A 131 7.63 -7.56 -12.79
CA ALA A 131 9.07 -7.36 -12.68
C ALA A 131 9.84 -8.67 -12.89
N TYR A 132 9.33 -9.80 -12.40
CA TYR A 132 9.91 -11.13 -12.61
C TYR A 132 9.90 -11.55 -14.08
N ARG A 133 8.80 -11.28 -14.81
CA ARG A 133 8.62 -11.64 -16.22
C ARG A 133 9.42 -10.82 -17.22
N LEU A 134 10.00 -9.68 -16.82
CA LEU A 134 10.89 -8.92 -17.70
C LEU A 134 12.18 -9.74 -17.93
N VAL A 135 12.31 -10.30 -19.13
CA VAL A 135 13.52 -11.02 -19.58
C VAL A 135 14.67 -10.01 -19.67
N GLU A 136 15.89 -10.44 -19.33
CA GLU A 136 17.12 -9.64 -19.49
C GLU A 136 17.41 -9.35 -20.97
#